data_AF-X1QZE9-F1
#
_entry.id   AF-X1QZE9-F1
#
_cell.length_a   1.000
_cell.length_b   1.000
_cell.length_c   1.000
_cell.angle_alpha   90.00
_cell.angle_beta   90.00
_cell.angle_gamma   90.00
#
_symmetry.space_group_name_H-M   'P 1'
#
loop_
_entity.id
_entity.type
_entity.pdbx_description
1 polymer ?
#
loop_
_entity_poly.entity_id
_entity_poly.type
_entity_poly.pdbx_seq_one_letter_code
_entity_poly.pdbx_strand_id
1 'polypeptide(L)' 'PKVAMLLFGSGKIVCAGARKIEDVSKAVEKLSEELTSLGLLH' A
#
# COMPACT_ATOMS: atom_id res chain seq x y z
N PRO A 1 -1.63 9.99 -2.39
CA PRO A 1 -3.11 10.08 -2.28
C PRO A 1 -3.50 9.95 -0.79
N LYS A 2 -4.63 10.53 -0.35
CA LYS A 2 -5.11 10.34 1.03
C LYS A 2 -5.94 9.06 1.11
N VAL A 3 -5.29 7.96 1.46
CA VAL A 3 -5.92 6.63 1.61
C VAL A 3 -5.43 5.96 2.89
N ALA A 4 -6.20 5.01 3.39
CA ALA A 4 -5.80 4.14 4.49
C ALA A 4 -5.55 2.72 3.97
N MET A 5 -4.49 2.07 4.45
CA MET A 5 -4.14 0.70 4.07
C MET A 5 -4.06 -0.17 5.32
N LEU A 6 -4.68 -1.35 5.25
CA LEU A 6 -4.57 -2.40 6.27
C LEU A 6 -3.80 -3.58 5.66
N LEU A 7 -2.67 -3.91 6.27
CA LEU A 7 -1.80 -5.00 5.84
C LEU A 7 -1.96 -6.19 6.81
N PHE A 8 -2.12 -7.38 6.26
CA PHE A 8 -2.17 -8.63 7.03
C PHE A 8 -0.85 -9.40 6.85
N GLY A 9 -0.42 -10.15 7.87
CA GLY A 9 0.79 -11.00 7.78
C GLY A 9 0.75 -12.08 6.69
N SER A 10 -0.41 -12.29 6.04
CA SER A 10 -0.54 -13.14 4.85
C SER A 10 -0.16 -12.44 3.53
N GLY A 11 0.21 -11.16 3.57
CA GLY A 11 0.48 -10.35 2.37
C GLY A 11 -0.77 -9.74 1.72
N LYS A 12 -1.96 -10.00 2.26
CA LYS A 12 -3.21 -9.35 1.81
C LYS A 12 -3.25 -7.89 2.25
N ILE A 13 -3.80 -7.04 1.39
CA ILE A 13 -3.92 -5.60 1.61
C ILE A 13 -5.38 -5.17 1.37
N VAL A 14 -5.92 -4.39 2.30
CA VAL A 14 -7.18 -3.66 2.09
C VAL A 14 -6.87 -2.18 1.95
N CYS A 15 -7.27 -1.58 0.83
CA CYS A 15 -7.11 -0.16 0.54
C CYS A 15 -8.47 0.54 0.60
N ALA A 16 -8.59 1.59 1.40
CA ALA A 16 -9.82 2.36 1.57
C ALA A 16 -9.60 3.86 1.37
N GLY A 17 -10.62 4.54 0.83
CA GLY A 17 -10.61 5.99 0.62
C GLY A 17 -10.07 6.45 -0.75
N ALA A 18 -9.68 5.53 -1.62
CA ALA A 18 -9.32 5.86 -3.01
C ALA A 18 -10.57 6.26 -3.81
N ARG A 19 -10.47 7.32 -4.63
CA ARG A 19 -11.55 7.77 -5.51
C ARG A 19 -11.36 7.34 -6.97
N LYS A 20 -10.13 6.97 -7.32
CA LYS A 20 -9.78 6.47 -8.65
C LYS A 20 -8.85 5.27 -8.52
N ILE A 21 -8.83 4.44 -9.55
CA ILE A 21 -7.99 3.24 -9.59
C ILE A 21 -6.51 3.62 -9.55
N GLU A 22 -6.12 4.73 -10.18
CA GLU A 22 -4.72 5.17 -10.18
C GLU A 22 -4.23 5.57 -8.79
N ASP A 23 -5.13 6.00 -7.89
CA ASP A 23 -4.78 6.28 -6.49
C ASP A 23 -4.41 5.01 -5.74
N VAL A 24 -5.07 3.88 -6.06
CA VAL A 24 -4.76 2.57 -5.47
C VAL A 24 -3.38 2.12 -5.91
N SER A 25 -3.08 2.19 -7.22
CA SER A 25 -1.77 1.82 -7.76
C SER A 25 -0.64 2.63 -7.10
N LYS A 26 -0.79 3.96 -7.02
CA LYS A 26 0.19 4.85 -6.38
C LYS A 26 0.35 4.57 -4.89
N ALA A 27 -0.73 4.21 -4.21
CA ALA A 27 -0.66 3.89 -2.78
C ALA A 27 0.09 2.59 -2.52
N VAL A 28 -0.15 1.56 -3.36
CA VAL A 28 0.56 0.28 -3.27
C VAL A 28 2.04 0.46 -3.60
N GLU A 29 2.38 1.23 -4.63
CA GLU A 29 3.78 1.53 -4.98
C GLU A 29 4.52 2.21 -3.81
N LYS A 30 3.93 3.27 -3.24
CA LYS A 30 4.49 3.97 -2.08
C LYS A 30 4.66 3.06 -0.86
N LEU A 31 3.68 2.19 -0.59
CA LEU A 31 3.79 1.19 0.47
C LEU A 31 4.93 0.21 0.22
N SER A 32 5.07 -0.28 -1.01
CA SER A 32 6.13 -1.22 -1.40
C SER A 32 7.52 -0.59 -1.23
N GLU A 33 7.70 0.66 -1.65
CA GLU A 33 8.94 1.42 -1.46
C GLU A 33 9.26 1.61 0.03
N GLU A 34 8.28 1.99 0.84
CA GLU A 34 8.46 2.17 2.29
C GLU A 34 8.86 0.86 2.97
N LEU A 35 8.16 -0.24 2.69
CA LEU A 35 8.48 -1.55 3.27
C LEU A 35 9.86 -2.04 2.82
N THR A 36 10.23 -1.83 1.56
CA THR A 36 11.57 -2.17 1.05
C THR A 36 12.65 -1.35 1.75
N SER A 37 12.43 -0.03 1.94
CA SER A 37 13.37 0.85 2.63
C SER A 37 13.59 0.47 4.11
N LEU A 38 12.59 -0.16 4.72
CA LEU A 38 12.64 -0.67 6.09
C LEU A 38 13.18 -2.11 6.18
N GLY A 39 13.49 -2.75 5.04
CA GLY A 39 13.94 -4.15 5.00
C GLY A 39 12.85 -5.16 5.36
N LEU A 40 11.57 -4.77 5.22
CA LEU A 40 10.40 -5.61 5.54
C LEU A 40 9.81 -6.30 4.31
N LEU A 41 10.29 -5.97 3.11
CA LEU A 41 9.91 -6.54 1.83
C LEU A 41 11.19 -6.79 1.02
N HIS A 42 11.29 -7.95 0.37
CA HIS A 42 12.44 -8.39 -0.44
C HIS A 42 11.97 -8.81 -1.84
#